data_AF-A0A3B0R7N4-F1
#
_entry.id   AF-A0A3B0R7N4-F1
#
_cell.length_a   1.000
_cell.length_b   1.000
_cell.length_c   1.000
_cell.angle_alpha   90.00
_cell.angle_beta   90.00
_cell.angle_gamma   90.00
#
_symmetry.space_group_name_H-M   'P 1'
#
loop_
_entity.id
_entity.type
_entity.pdbx_description
1 polymer ?
#
loop_
_entity_poly.entity_id
_entity_poly.type
_entity_poly.pdbx_seq_one_letter_code
_entity_poly.pdbx_strand_id
1 'polypeptide(L)'
;MQKILAIGLGLFVLLIVFGFMVIFKPPVDEPLMLSEPIPMPTPKTGNETIYADLLSLSQQLETLSRAHVETATKFPFAEPVKMAVYKAKFTEFSTMAITKASQIDQQNGPHDLACIFRGMAADSLHKLEKLQAAKTSGEQAQIWADAVYLFSDVRGVLLPSDEQTQPSQKYAGETCPMETVSH
;
A
#
# COMPACT_ATOMS: atom_id res chain seq x y z
N MET A 1 -22.27 -55.04 11.45
CA MET A 1 -22.32 -54.77 10.00
C MET A 1 -21.09 -53.97 9.62
N GLN A 2 -20.38 -54.43 8.58
CA GLN A 2 -18.96 -54.21 8.29
C GLN A 2 -18.83 -53.62 6.88
N LYS A 3 -18.13 -52.49 6.72
CA LYS A 3 -17.55 -51.93 5.47
C LYS A 3 -16.40 -51.00 5.93
N ILE A 4 -15.11 -51.36 5.97
CA ILE A 4 -14.12 -51.74 4.94
C ILE A 4 -13.97 -50.69 3.82
N LEU A 5 -12.92 -49.86 3.99
CA LEU A 5 -11.74 -49.68 3.12
C LEU A 5 -11.94 -49.17 1.68
N ALA A 6 -11.39 -47.98 1.40
CA ALA A 6 -10.80 -47.62 0.11
C ALA A 6 -9.75 -46.50 0.29
N ILE A 7 -8.51 -46.92 0.60
CA ILE A 7 -7.28 -46.15 0.38
C ILE A 7 -6.78 -46.57 -1.00
N GLY A 8 -6.65 -45.62 -1.92
CA GLY A 8 -6.13 -45.87 -3.27
C GLY A 8 -5.57 -44.59 -3.89
N LEU A 9 -4.26 -44.41 -3.84
CA LEU A 9 -3.39 -44.59 -5.02
C LEU A 9 -3.28 -43.33 -5.91
N GLY A 10 -2.78 -42.23 -5.32
CA GLY A 10 -2.42 -40.99 -6.05
C GLY A 10 -0.94 -40.63 -5.94
N LEU A 11 -0.10 -41.60 -5.58
CA LEU A 11 1.31 -41.38 -5.23
C LEU A 11 2.22 -42.33 -6.02
N PHE A 12 2.09 -42.39 -7.36
CA PHE A 12 2.98 -43.20 -8.20
C PHE A 12 3.00 -42.75 -9.67
N VAL A 13 3.13 -41.44 -9.94
CA VAL A 13 3.62 -40.94 -11.24
C VAL A 13 4.74 -39.94 -10.98
N LEU A 14 5.75 -40.42 -10.27
CA LEU A 14 7.11 -39.93 -10.30
C LEU A 14 7.84 -40.81 -11.34
N LEU A 15 8.76 -40.25 -12.15
CA LEU A 15 9.85 -40.94 -12.88
C LEU A 15 9.75 -41.26 -14.39
N ILE A 16 9.13 -40.44 -15.23
CA ILE A 16 9.49 -40.35 -16.66
C ILE A 16 9.22 -38.89 -17.05
N VAL A 17 10.16 -37.95 -16.99
CA VAL A 17 11.04 -37.55 -18.11
C VAL A 17 12.31 -36.90 -17.53
N PHE A 18 13.23 -37.72 -17.04
CA PHE A 18 14.65 -37.35 -16.93
C PHE A 18 15.26 -37.57 -18.32
N GLY A 19 15.55 -36.50 -19.06
CA GLY A 19 16.22 -36.61 -20.34
C GLY A 19 15.97 -35.41 -21.24
N PHE A 20 16.81 -34.40 -21.16
CA PHE A 20 17.70 -34.06 -22.27
C PHE A 20 18.67 -32.95 -21.84
N MET A 21 19.91 -33.39 -21.72
CA MET A 21 21.12 -32.59 -21.69
C MET A 21 21.26 -31.87 -23.03
N VAL A 22 21.25 -30.53 -23.05
CA VAL A 22 21.98 -29.77 -24.09
C VAL A 22 22.62 -28.54 -23.45
N ILE A 23 23.93 -28.64 -23.33
CA ILE A 23 24.88 -27.58 -23.04
C ILE A 23 24.97 -26.71 -24.29
N PHE A 24 24.61 -25.43 -24.20
CA PHE A 24 25.05 -24.39 -25.14
C PHE A 24 25.54 -23.19 -24.33
N LYS A 25 26.85 -23.11 -24.15
CA LYS A 25 27.55 -21.94 -23.63
C LYS A 25 28.19 -21.23 -24.82
N PRO A 26 27.70 -20.05 -25.25
CA PRO A 26 28.46 -19.23 -26.17
C PRO A 26 29.59 -18.49 -25.41
N PRO A 27 30.79 -18.33 -26.00
CA PRO A 27 31.80 -17.43 -25.49
C PRO A 27 31.58 -16.04 -26.12
N VAL A 28 31.43 -15.01 -25.30
CA VAL A 28 31.66 -13.63 -25.73
C VAL A 28 32.49 -12.96 -24.65
N ASP A 29 33.77 -12.83 -24.95
CA ASP A 29 34.71 -11.98 -24.25
C ASP A 29 34.49 -10.54 -24.72
N GLU A 30 33.88 -9.71 -23.87
CA GLU A 30 34.06 -8.25 -23.94
C GLU A 30 34.46 -7.75 -22.54
N PRO A 31 35.64 -7.11 -22.39
CA PRO A 31 36.00 -6.46 -21.15
C PRO A 31 35.20 -5.15 -21.05
N LEU A 32 34.01 -5.24 -20.45
CA LEU A 32 33.34 -4.07 -19.90
C LEU A 32 34.25 -3.51 -18.81
N MET A 33 34.84 -2.35 -19.10
CA MET A 33 35.47 -1.48 -18.13
C MET A 33 34.55 -1.37 -16.92
N LEU A 34 35.03 -1.91 -15.80
CA LEU A 34 34.39 -1.87 -14.51
C LEU A 34 34.38 -0.40 -14.05
N SER A 35 33.41 0.38 -14.51
CA SER A 35 33.03 1.60 -13.80
C SER A 35 32.58 1.16 -12.42
N GLU A 36 33.39 1.51 -11.42
CA GLU A 36 33.07 1.27 -10.02
C GLU A 36 31.60 1.64 -9.79
N PRO A 37 30.79 0.76 -9.19
CA PRO A 37 29.44 1.11 -8.83
C PRO A 37 29.56 2.31 -7.89
N ILE A 38 29.06 3.47 -8.34
CA ILE A 38 28.94 4.65 -7.49
C ILE A 38 28.18 4.16 -6.25
N PRO A 39 28.75 4.24 -5.05
CA PRO A 39 28.06 3.82 -3.84
C PRO A 39 26.79 4.66 -3.77
N MET A 40 25.65 4.01 -4.04
CA MET A 40 24.36 4.64 -3.77
C MET A 40 24.36 5.00 -2.30
N PRO A 41 23.96 6.23 -1.92
CA PRO A 41 23.90 6.61 -0.54
C PRO A 41 23.03 5.58 0.19
N THR A 42 23.66 4.78 1.04
CA THR A 42 22.95 3.86 1.92
C THR A 42 22.02 4.70 2.78
N PRO A 43 20.70 4.44 2.80
CA PRO A 43 19.77 5.18 3.64
C PRO A 43 20.25 5.05 5.09
N LYS A 44 20.66 6.17 5.71
CA LYS A 44 20.95 6.21 7.14
C LYS A 44 19.67 5.82 7.87
N THR A 45 19.73 4.74 8.66
CA THR A 45 18.69 4.11 9.50
C THR A 45 18.10 5.01 10.61
N GLY A 46 18.07 6.34 10.43
CA GLY A 46 17.49 7.30 11.37
C GLY A 46 16.05 7.73 11.06
N ASN A 47 15.51 7.30 9.92
CA ASN A 47 14.18 7.66 9.40
C ASN A 47 13.09 6.62 9.72
N GLU A 48 13.44 5.43 10.18
CA GLU A 48 12.49 4.37 10.56
C GLU A 48 11.60 4.78 11.76
N THR A 49 12.10 5.69 12.62
CA THR A 49 11.34 6.22 13.76
C THR A 49 10.39 7.36 13.38
N ILE A 50 10.70 8.15 12.33
CA ILE A 50 9.95 9.37 12.01
C ILE A 50 8.56 9.06 11.48
N TYR A 51 8.38 7.90 10.83
CA TYR A 51 7.10 7.50 10.26
C TYR A 51 6.38 6.39 11.03
N ALA A 52 6.97 5.88 12.11
CA ALA A 52 6.44 4.73 12.85
C ALA A 52 4.98 4.92 13.30
N ASP A 53 4.64 6.11 13.81
CA ASP A 53 3.29 6.41 14.27
C ASP A 53 2.28 6.44 13.11
N LEU A 54 2.65 7.08 11.99
CA LEU A 54 1.78 7.16 10.81
C LEU A 54 1.57 5.78 10.20
N LEU A 55 2.63 4.97 10.13
CA LEU A 55 2.56 3.59 9.66
C LEU A 55 1.66 2.75 10.55
N SER A 56 1.82 2.83 11.88
CA SER A 56 0.97 2.12 12.84
C SER A 56 -0.51 2.51 12.71
N LEU A 57 -0.80 3.82 12.60
CA LEU A 57 -2.17 4.28 12.42
C LEU A 57 -2.76 3.82 11.08
N SER A 58 -1.98 3.87 10.01
CA SER A 58 -2.42 3.39 8.69
C SER A 58 -2.78 1.90 8.72
N GLN A 59 -2.00 1.06 9.41
CA GLN A 59 -2.28 -0.38 9.54
C GLN A 59 -3.55 -0.65 10.34
N GLN A 60 -3.79 0.12 11.41
CA GLN A 60 -5.04 0.05 12.18
C GLN A 60 -6.25 0.42 11.33
N LEU A 61 -6.13 1.50 10.56
CA LEU A 61 -7.19 1.97 9.67
C LEU A 61 -7.43 1.04 8.48
N GLU A 62 -6.38 0.43 7.92
CA GLU A 62 -6.50 -0.61 6.90
C GLU A 62 -7.29 -1.81 7.44
N THR A 63 -6.91 -2.32 8.61
CA THR A 63 -7.57 -3.46 9.26
C THR A 63 -9.04 -3.15 9.55
N LEU A 64 -9.32 -1.97 10.10
CA LEU A 64 -10.68 -1.48 10.33
C LEU A 64 -11.50 -1.45 9.04
N SER A 65 -10.91 -0.88 7.98
CA SER A 65 -11.57 -0.75 6.68
C SER A 65 -11.91 -2.12 6.09
N ARG A 66 -10.98 -3.08 6.13
CA ARG A 66 -11.22 -4.47 5.69
C ARG A 66 -12.38 -5.13 6.44
N ALA A 67 -12.43 -5.00 7.76
CA ALA A 67 -13.51 -5.55 8.57
C ALA A 67 -14.89 -4.97 8.19
N HIS A 68 -14.94 -3.68 7.84
CA HIS A 68 -16.17 -3.06 7.36
C HIS A 68 -16.56 -3.53 5.95
N VAL A 69 -15.61 -3.70 5.03
CA VAL A 69 -15.89 -4.30 3.71
C VAL A 69 -16.54 -5.68 3.87
N GLU A 70 -15.96 -6.55 4.69
CA GLU A 70 -16.48 -7.91 4.90
C GLU A 70 -17.89 -7.94 5.50
N THR A 71 -18.18 -7.02 6.41
CA THR A 71 -19.51 -6.93 7.04
C THR A 71 -20.53 -6.36 6.06
N ALA A 72 -20.18 -5.29 5.37
CA ALA A 72 -21.07 -4.56 4.48
C ALA A 72 -21.40 -5.34 3.20
N THR A 73 -20.46 -6.16 2.70
CA THR A 73 -20.70 -7.03 1.54
C THR A 73 -21.69 -8.16 1.82
N LYS A 74 -21.78 -8.65 3.06
CA LYS A 74 -22.77 -9.66 3.47
C LYS A 74 -24.19 -9.09 3.55
N PHE A 75 -24.32 -7.80 3.86
CA PHE A 75 -25.61 -7.15 4.09
C PHE A 75 -25.68 -5.79 3.35
N PRO A 76 -25.64 -5.78 2.00
CA PRO A 76 -25.45 -4.54 1.23
C PRO A 76 -26.61 -3.53 1.35
N PHE A 77 -27.80 -3.98 1.73
CA PHE A 77 -28.98 -3.13 1.90
C PHE A 77 -29.26 -2.74 3.36
N ALA A 78 -28.38 -3.12 4.29
CA ALA A 78 -28.51 -2.72 5.69
C ALA A 78 -28.21 -1.23 5.90
N GLU A 79 -28.56 -0.73 7.08
CA GLU A 79 -28.25 0.64 7.49
C GLU A 79 -26.72 0.86 7.53
N PRO A 80 -26.19 1.96 6.99
CA PRO A 80 -24.78 2.28 7.04
C PRO A 80 -24.30 2.47 8.49
N VAL A 81 -23.05 2.06 8.75
CA VAL A 81 -22.40 2.28 10.04
C VAL A 81 -22.24 3.77 10.30
N LYS A 82 -22.53 4.20 11.54
CA LYS A 82 -22.41 5.60 11.94
C LYS A 82 -20.95 6.02 12.02
N MET A 83 -20.55 6.94 11.14
CA MET A 83 -19.16 7.39 11.02
C MET A 83 -18.67 8.32 12.14
N ALA A 84 -19.56 8.79 13.02
CA ALA A 84 -19.18 9.61 14.18
C ALA A 84 -18.12 8.91 15.06
N VAL A 85 -18.17 7.58 15.15
CA VAL A 85 -17.23 6.75 15.94
C VAL A 85 -15.82 6.73 15.34
N TYR A 86 -15.68 6.90 14.02
CA TYR A 86 -14.40 6.78 13.32
C TYR A 86 -13.80 8.11 12.89
N LYS A 87 -14.57 9.21 12.97
CA LYS A 87 -14.14 10.56 12.58
C LYS A 87 -12.76 10.92 13.13
N ALA A 88 -12.53 10.67 14.42
CA ALA A 88 -11.27 11.00 15.08
C ALA A 88 -10.06 10.34 14.42
N LYS A 89 -10.14 9.05 14.06
CA LYS A 89 -9.00 8.32 13.45
C LYS A 89 -8.68 8.80 12.03
N PHE A 90 -9.70 9.10 11.22
CA PHE A 90 -9.50 9.66 9.88
C PHE A 90 -8.89 11.07 9.93
N THR A 91 -9.35 11.90 10.87
CA THR A 91 -8.78 13.24 11.11
C THR A 91 -7.35 13.16 11.65
N GLU A 92 -7.08 12.25 12.57
CA GLU A 92 -5.73 11.99 13.10
C GLU A 92 -4.77 11.59 11.98
N PHE A 93 -5.16 10.62 11.13
CA PHE A 93 -4.36 10.22 9.97
C PHE A 93 -4.06 11.39 9.04
N SER A 94 -5.10 12.16 8.67
CA SER A 94 -4.93 13.35 7.82
C SER A 94 -3.97 14.37 8.43
N THR A 95 -4.06 14.58 9.74
CA THR A 95 -3.22 15.55 10.47
C THR A 95 -1.76 15.09 10.48
N MET A 96 -1.53 13.81 10.75
CA MET A 96 -0.20 13.22 10.73
C MET A 96 0.41 13.26 9.33
N ALA A 97 -0.34 12.93 8.29
CA ALA A 97 0.13 12.99 6.91
C ALA A 97 0.52 14.42 6.49
N ILE A 98 -0.31 15.44 6.77
CA ILE A 98 0.06 16.85 6.54
C ILE A 98 1.30 17.25 7.33
N THR A 99 1.39 16.82 8.60
CA THR A 99 2.57 17.11 9.43
C THR A 99 3.83 16.53 8.81
N LYS A 100 3.78 15.32 8.23
CA LYS A 100 4.91 14.72 7.51
C LYS A 100 5.26 15.47 6.24
N ALA A 101 4.28 15.89 5.45
CA ALA A 101 4.52 16.73 4.28
C ALA A 101 5.28 18.01 4.66
N SER A 102 4.80 18.74 5.67
CA SER A 102 5.46 19.97 6.15
C SER A 102 6.87 19.72 6.68
N GLN A 103 7.11 18.60 7.37
CA GLN A 103 8.45 18.23 7.85
C GLN A 103 9.41 17.95 6.69
N ILE A 104 8.93 17.30 5.62
CA ILE A 104 9.73 17.04 4.41
C ILE A 104 10.13 18.36 3.77
N ASP A 105 9.20 19.31 3.60
CA ASP A 105 9.52 20.60 2.98
C ASP A 105 10.53 21.40 3.82
N GLN A 106 10.35 21.45 5.15
CA GLN A 106 11.27 22.16 6.05
C GLN A 106 12.69 21.60 6.02
N GLN A 107 12.85 20.33 5.66
CA GLN A 107 14.14 19.64 5.56
C GLN A 107 14.71 19.67 4.13
N ASN A 108 14.06 20.38 3.19
CA ASN A 108 14.37 20.32 1.75
C ASN A 108 14.38 18.87 1.22
N GLY A 109 13.47 18.04 1.72
CA GLY A 109 13.30 16.66 1.29
C GLY A 109 12.61 16.54 -0.08
N PRO A 110 12.32 15.32 -0.56
CA PRO A 110 11.74 15.11 -1.87
C PRO A 110 10.34 15.74 -1.99
N HIS A 111 10.18 16.70 -2.92
CA HIS A 111 8.91 17.41 -3.12
C HIS A 111 7.76 16.45 -3.42
N ASP A 112 8.00 15.46 -4.30
CA ASP A 112 7.00 14.45 -4.66
C ASP A 112 6.49 13.68 -3.44
N LEU A 113 7.36 13.38 -2.47
CA LEU A 113 6.98 12.68 -1.25
C LEU A 113 6.07 13.55 -0.38
N ALA A 114 6.40 14.84 -0.24
CA ALA A 114 5.54 15.78 0.49
C ALA A 114 4.17 15.92 -0.20
N CYS A 115 4.13 15.93 -1.53
CA CYS A 115 2.89 15.95 -2.31
C CYS A 115 2.03 14.71 -2.09
N ILE A 116 2.65 13.52 -2.10
CA ILE A 116 1.95 12.26 -1.82
C ILE A 116 1.27 12.32 -0.44
N PHE A 117 1.97 12.78 0.60
CA PHE A 117 1.37 12.87 1.94
C PHE A 117 0.22 13.88 2.03
N ARG A 118 0.30 15.01 1.30
CA ARG A 118 -0.84 15.94 1.19
C ARG A 118 -2.04 15.29 0.51
N GLY A 119 -1.81 14.55 -0.58
CA GLY A 119 -2.85 13.79 -1.28
C GLY A 119 -3.51 12.75 -0.38
N MET A 120 -2.72 11.98 0.37
CA MET A 120 -3.24 11.00 1.34
C MET A 120 -4.10 11.65 2.43
N ALA A 121 -3.68 12.81 2.93
CA ALA A 121 -4.45 13.55 3.92
C ALA A 121 -5.82 13.99 3.38
N ALA A 122 -5.82 14.62 2.20
CA ALA A 122 -7.05 15.06 1.54
C ALA A 122 -7.98 13.87 1.21
N ASP A 123 -7.43 12.78 0.67
CA ASP A 123 -8.21 11.59 0.29
C ASP A 123 -8.80 10.87 1.52
N SER A 124 -8.11 10.89 2.66
CA SER A 124 -8.66 10.40 3.94
C SER A 124 -9.92 11.16 4.35
N LEU A 125 -9.87 12.50 4.34
CA LEU A 125 -11.02 13.32 4.71
C LEU A 125 -12.17 13.19 3.70
N HIS A 126 -11.86 13.14 2.40
CA HIS A 126 -12.85 12.91 1.35
C HIS A 126 -13.57 11.56 1.53
N LYS A 127 -12.82 10.51 1.87
CA LYS A 127 -13.42 9.20 2.18
C LYS A 127 -14.31 9.25 3.41
N LEU A 128 -13.91 9.96 4.46
CA LEU A 128 -14.75 10.16 5.65
C LEU A 128 -16.08 10.84 5.28
N GLU A 129 -16.05 11.89 4.46
CA GLU A 129 -17.25 12.58 3.99
C GLU A 129 -18.16 11.67 3.17
N LYS A 130 -17.59 10.90 2.23
CA LYS A 130 -18.33 9.90 1.46
C LYS A 130 -18.95 8.83 2.35
N LEU A 131 -18.21 8.32 3.33
CA LEU A 131 -18.72 7.31 4.27
C LEU A 131 -19.87 7.86 5.13
N GLN A 132 -19.85 9.15 5.47
CA GLN A 132 -20.94 9.84 6.16
C GLN A 132 -22.17 10.04 5.29
N ALA A 133 -21.98 10.29 3.99
CA ALA A 133 -23.05 10.53 3.02
C ALA A 133 -23.69 9.24 2.48
N ALA A 134 -23.01 8.10 2.62
CA ALA A 134 -23.51 6.80 2.17
C ALA A 134 -24.85 6.45 2.81
N LYS A 135 -25.79 5.99 1.99
CA LYS A 135 -27.17 5.68 2.38
C LYS A 135 -27.39 4.21 2.72
N THR A 136 -26.47 3.35 2.29
CA THR A 136 -26.54 1.89 2.49
C THR A 136 -25.18 1.34 2.90
N SER A 137 -25.16 0.18 3.56
CA SER A 137 -23.91 -0.53 3.81
C SER A 137 -23.18 -0.86 2.51
N GLY A 138 -23.88 -1.17 1.41
CA GLY A 138 -23.27 -1.46 0.11
C GLY A 138 -22.50 -0.28 -0.47
N GLU A 139 -23.04 0.94 -0.38
CA GLU A 139 -22.31 2.16 -0.74
C GLU A 139 -21.08 2.35 0.15
N GLN A 140 -21.21 2.12 1.47
CA GLN A 140 -20.06 2.15 2.37
C GLN A 140 -19.01 1.09 2.03
N ALA A 141 -19.40 -0.11 1.58
CA ALA A 141 -18.46 -1.18 1.27
C ALA A 141 -17.46 -0.76 0.19
N GLN A 142 -17.92 -0.06 -0.84
CA GLN A 142 -17.06 0.45 -1.91
C GLN A 142 -16.08 1.49 -1.38
N ILE A 143 -16.56 2.42 -0.55
CA ILE A 143 -15.72 3.49 0.00
C ILE A 143 -14.71 2.94 1.01
N TRP A 144 -15.10 1.95 1.84
CA TRP A 144 -14.19 1.24 2.72
C TRP A 144 -13.14 0.45 1.93
N ALA A 145 -13.49 -0.15 0.80
CA ALA A 145 -12.52 -0.80 -0.08
C ALA A 145 -11.50 0.20 -0.63
N ASP A 146 -11.94 1.38 -1.06
CA ASP A 146 -11.03 2.46 -1.45
C ASP A 146 -10.14 2.93 -0.28
N ALA A 147 -10.68 2.94 0.94
CA ALA A 147 -9.93 3.31 2.14
C ALA A 147 -8.83 2.28 2.48
N VAL A 148 -9.09 0.98 2.25
CA VAL A 148 -8.05 -0.06 2.37
C VAL A 148 -6.84 0.28 1.49
N TYR A 149 -7.07 0.65 0.23
CA TYR A 149 -5.97 1.02 -0.68
C TYR A 149 -5.21 2.25 -0.17
N LEU A 150 -5.91 3.33 0.19
CA LEU A 150 -5.30 4.54 0.74
C LEU A 150 -4.38 4.23 1.93
N PHE A 151 -4.86 3.45 2.90
CA PHE A 151 -4.08 3.17 4.10
C PHE A 151 -2.94 2.16 3.84
N SER A 152 -3.10 1.24 2.89
CA SER A 152 -2.02 0.34 2.48
C SER A 152 -0.89 1.04 1.70
N ASP A 153 -1.20 2.12 0.97
CA ASP A 153 -0.24 2.87 0.16
C ASP A 153 0.84 3.54 1.01
N VAL A 154 0.54 3.88 2.28
CA VAL A 154 1.52 4.43 3.24
C VAL A 154 2.73 3.52 3.37
N ARG A 155 2.52 2.21 3.44
CA ARG A 155 3.62 1.23 3.48
C ARG A 155 4.41 1.23 2.16
N GLY A 156 3.73 1.27 1.02
CA GLY A 156 4.40 1.27 -0.30
C GLY A 156 5.27 2.50 -0.52
N VAL A 157 4.85 3.65 0.01
CA VAL A 157 5.60 4.91 -0.04
C VAL A 157 6.80 4.91 0.91
N LEU A 158 6.65 4.34 2.12
CA LEU A 158 7.68 4.39 3.16
C LEU A 158 8.70 3.25 3.10
N LEU A 159 8.28 2.08 2.66
CA LEU A 159 9.07 0.86 2.58
C LEU A 159 9.12 0.40 1.12
N PRO A 160 9.83 1.13 0.23
CA PRO A 160 10.02 0.67 -1.13
C PRO A 160 10.69 -0.71 -1.07
N SER A 161 9.99 -1.72 -1.56
CA SER A 161 10.58 -3.04 -1.74
C SER A 161 11.64 -2.97 -2.83
N ASP A 162 12.71 -3.78 -2.75
CA ASP A 162 13.74 -3.88 -3.79
C ASP A 162 13.15 -4.25 -5.17
N GLU A 163 11.95 -4.83 -5.14
CA GLU A 163 11.08 -5.03 -6.28
C GLU A 163 10.16 -3.81 -6.42
N GLN A 164 10.39 -3.02 -7.48
CA GLN A 164 9.73 -1.76 -7.84
C GLN A 164 8.20 -1.81 -7.66
N THR A 165 7.76 -1.63 -6.42
CA THR A 165 6.36 -1.41 -6.10
C THR A 165 6.15 0.06 -6.36
N GLN A 166 5.76 0.40 -7.60
CA GLN A 166 5.40 1.77 -7.93
C GLN A 166 4.35 2.24 -6.91
N PRO A 167 4.56 3.37 -6.22
CA PRO A 167 3.50 4.03 -5.46
C PRO A 167 2.27 4.10 -6.37
N SER A 168 1.08 3.85 -5.83
CA SER A 168 -0.14 3.82 -6.63
C SER A 168 -0.17 5.08 -7.52
N GLN A 169 -0.26 4.87 -8.85
CA GLN A 169 -0.28 5.98 -9.83
C GLN A 169 -1.41 6.98 -9.56
N LYS A 170 -2.33 6.63 -8.67
CA LYS A 170 -3.41 7.47 -8.16
C LYS A 170 -2.94 8.82 -7.61
N TYR A 171 -1.74 8.90 -7.03
CA TYR A 171 -1.16 10.17 -6.55
C TYR A 171 -0.09 10.74 -7.49
N ALA A 172 0.24 10.04 -8.59
CA ALA A 172 1.18 10.49 -9.60
C ALA A 172 0.42 11.29 -10.67
N GLY A 173 0.17 12.59 -10.43
CA GLY A 173 -0.39 13.47 -11.47
C GLY A 173 -1.34 14.55 -11.00
N GLU A 174 -1.80 14.52 -9.75
CA GLU A 174 -2.40 15.71 -9.14
C GLU A 174 -1.24 16.68 -8.87
N THR A 175 -1.06 17.64 -9.77
CA THR A 175 -0.09 18.72 -9.61
C THR A 175 -0.22 19.25 -8.19
N CYS A 176 0.81 19.05 -7.38
CA CYS A 176 0.93 19.74 -6.10
C CYS A 176 0.59 21.21 -6.39
N PRO A 177 -0.45 21.81 -5.77
CA PRO A 177 -0.69 23.21 -5.97
C PRO A 177 0.59 23.90 -5.50
N MET A 178 1.38 24.37 -6.47
CA MET A 178 2.57 25.12 -6.17
C MET A 178 2.03 26.37 -5.50
N GLU A 179 2.22 26.47 -4.18
CA GLU A 179 1.99 27.73 -3.50
C GLU A 179 2.93 28.71 -4.19
N THR A 180 2.38 29.54 -5.06
CA THR A 180 3.13 30.59 -5.72
C THR A 180 3.53 31.57 -4.63
N VAL A 181 4.72 31.36 -4.06
CA VAL A 181 5.35 32.32 -3.16
C VAL A 181 5.61 33.57 -4.00
N SER A 182 4.67 34.50 -3.97
CA SER A 182 4.91 35.86 -4.45
C SER A 182 5.84 36.53 -3.45
N HIS A 183 7.09 36.70 -3.87
CA HIS A 183 8.08 37.55 -3.21
C HIS A 183 7.74 39.03 -3.35
#